data_AF-A0A356I521-F1
#
_entry.id   AF-A0A356I521-F1
#
_cell.length_a   1.000
_cell.length_b   1.000
_cell.length_c   1.000
_cell.angle_alpha   90.00
_cell.angle_beta   90.00
_cell.angle_gamma   90.00
#
_symmetry.space_group_name_H-M   'P 1'
#
loop_
_entity.id
_entity.type
_entity.pdbx_description
1 polymer ?
#
loop_
_entity_poly.entity_id
_entity_poly.type
_entity_poly.pdbx_seq_one_letter_code
_entity_poly.pdbx_strand_id
1 'polypeptide(L)'
;MSGGPLGAETDIYGLQIKTTHHTPLIWDMIFTTRAQFEAVDTFGDSDFVPIFDRQFLGGSYTLRGYEYREVGPRESEGRDSIGGNSYAFASIELTTPLWDNVRGAIFYDWGFVNAESWDFDPAKYNDNYGFGLRLQLPGFPLQLDYAWPISYHEDRGETGKPRFNFLMGHTY
;
A
#
# COMPACT_ATOMS: atom_id res chain seq x y z
N MET A 1 -11.65 15.10 4.43
CA MET A 1 -12.75 15.98 4.83
C MET A 1 -13.88 15.80 3.82
N SER A 2 -14.75 14.83 4.07
CA SER A 2 -16.03 14.65 3.38
C SER A 2 -17.11 14.66 4.47
N GLY A 3 -17.72 15.84 4.69
CA GLY A 3 -18.99 15.95 5.43
C GLY A 3 -18.98 16.70 6.77
N GLY A 4 -19.38 17.96 6.68
CA GLY A 4 -20.05 18.80 7.68
C GLY A 4 -20.94 19.79 6.88
N PRO A 5 -21.71 20.70 7.50
CA PRO A 5 -23.10 21.17 7.21
C PRO A 5 -23.58 21.42 5.75
N LEU A 6 -23.20 20.58 4.79
CA LEU A 6 -23.38 20.74 3.34
C LEU A 6 -24.02 19.51 2.67
N GLY A 7 -24.75 18.67 3.42
CA GLY A 7 -25.54 17.56 2.86
C GLY A 7 -24.77 16.27 2.60
N ALA A 8 -23.78 15.95 3.44
CA ALA A 8 -23.19 14.61 3.48
C ALA A 8 -24.06 13.67 4.34
N GLU A 9 -24.18 12.41 3.93
CA GLU A 9 -24.99 11.39 4.63
C GLU A 9 -24.25 10.74 5.82
N THR A 10 -22.94 10.97 5.95
CA THR A 10 -22.11 10.40 7.03
C THR A 10 -21.07 11.40 7.50
N ASP A 11 -20.88 11.44 8.81
CA ASP A 11 -19.95 12.32 9.52
C ASP A 11 -18.67 11.54 9.84
N ILE A 12 -17.60 11.78 9.07
CA ILE A 12 -16.30 11.14 9.26
C ILE A 12 -15.16 12.16 9.38
N TYR A 13 -14.15 11.80 10.18
CA TYR A 13 -12.88 12.51 10.24
C TYR A 13 -11.74 11.53 10.04
N GLY A 14 -10.60 12.02 9.57
CA GLY A 14 -9.45 11.16 9.32
C GLY A 14 -8.13 11.91 9.33
N LEU A 15 -7.08 11.19 9.68
CA LEU A 15 -5.70 11.61 9.65
C LEU A 15 -4.97 10.77 8.61
N GLN A 16 -4.28 11.43 7.68
CA GLN A 16 -3.42 10.78 6.70
C GLN A 16 -2.04 11.43 6.72
N ILE A 17 -1.01 10.60 6.91
CA ILE A 17 0.40 10.99 6.86
C ILE A 17 1.07 10.14 5.80
N LYS A 18 1.69 10.77 4.81
CA LYS A 18 2.46 10.11 3.75
C LYS A 18 3.83 10.77 3.66
N THR A 19 4.87 9.95 3.66
CA THR A 19 6.25 10.41 3.50
C THR A 19 7.00 9.52 2.52
N THR A 20 7.74 10.16 1.63
CA THR A 20 8.66 9.50 0.70
C THR A 20 9.98 10.25 0.79
N HIS A 21 11.07 9.52 1.02
CA HIS A 21 12.41 10.09 1.06
C HIS A 21 13.32 9.36 0.07
N HIS A 22 14.05 10.11 -0.73
CA HIS A 22 15.04 9.60 -1.67
C HIS A 22 16.43 10.01 -1.22
N THR A 23 17.23 9.02 -0.87
CA THR A 23 18.62 9.21 -0.43
C THR A 23 19.55 8.71 -1.53
N PRO A 24 20.28 9.59 -2.23
CA PRO A 24 21.36 9.15 -3.10
C PRO A 24 22.47 8.52 -2.26
N LEU A 25 23.02 7.42 -2.75
CA LEU A 25 24.12 6.68 -2.16
C LEU A 25 25.34 6.71 -3.10
N ILE A 26 26.37 5.94 -2.76
CA ILE A 26 27.51 5.72 -3.65
C ILE A 26 27.07 5.04 -4.96
N TRP A 27 27.85 5.22 -6.02
CA TRP A 27 27.64 4.55 -7.32
C TRP A 27 26.30 4.87 -8.00
N ASP A 28 25.79 6.10 -7.80
CA ASP A 28 24.50 6.54 -8.35
C ASP A 28 23.32 5.66 -7.88
N MET A 29 23.48 4.90 -6.80
CA MET A 29 22.38 4.14 -6.21
C MET A 29 21.42 5.08 -5.49
N ILE A 30 20.13 4.79 -5.52
CA ILE A 30 19.10 5.57 -4.81
C ILE A 30 18.39 4.64 -3.84
N PHE A 31 18.48 4.96 -2.56
CA PHE A 31 17.69 4.33 -1.53
C PHE A 31 16.44 5.16 -1.28
N THR A 32 15.28 4.57 -1.52
CA THR A 32 13.97 5.18 -1.32
C THR A 32 13.30 4.55 -0.12
N THR A 33 12.80 5.37 0.78
CA THR A 33 11.91 4.94 1.85
C THR A 33 10.54 5.57 1.65
N ARG A 34 9.49 4.80 1.86
CA ARG A 34 8.10 5.28 1.86
C ARG A 34 7.45 4.82 3.15
N ALA A 35 6.70 5.70 3.79
CA ALA A 35 5.83 5.34 4.90
C ALA A 35 4.50 6.08 4.78
N GLN A 36 3.42 5.39 5.15
CA GLN A 36 2.07 5.90 5.13
C GLN A 36 1.34 5.43 6.38
N PHE A 37 0.62 6.34 7.03
CA PHE A 37 -0.23 6.07 8.17
C PHE A 37 -1.56 6.75 7.94
N GLU A 38 -2.65 6.02 8.13
CA GLU A 38 -3.98 6.55 7.94
C GLU A 38 -4.94 5.98 8.98
N ALA A 39 -5.76 6.85 9.56
CA ALA A 39 -6.88 6.46 10.40
C ALA A 39 -8.09 7.30 10.00
N VAL A 40 -9.24 6.65 9.90
CA VAL A 40 -10.54 7.27 9.65
C VAL A 40 -11.52 6.79 10.72
N ASP A 41 -12.39 7.68 11.19
CA ASP A 41 -13.32 7.40 12.27
C ASP A 41 -14.60 8.22 12.07
N THR A 42 -15.69 7.77 12.65
CA THR A 42 -16.97 8.49 12.62
C THR A 42 -17.09 9.46 13.77
N PHE A 43 -17.94 10.47 13.61
CA PHE A 43 -18.34 11.34 14.71
C PHE A 43 -19.84 11.64 14.62
N GLY A 44 -20.40 12.27 15.66
CA GLY A 44 -21.83 12.62 15.68
C GLY A 44 -22.74 11.40 15.69
N ASP A 45 -23.68 11.34 14.76
CA ASP A 45 -24.72 10.30 14.68
C ASP A 45 -24.36 9.15 13.72
N SER A 46 -23.10 9.09 13.26
CA SER A 46 -22.64 8.07 12.30
C SER A 46 -22.05 6.86 13.01
N ASP A 47 -22.57 5.67 12.71
CA ASP A 47 -22.19 4.42 13.37
C ASP A 47 -21.08 3.63 12.64
N PHE A 48 -20.78 3.96 11.37
CA PHE A 48 -19.76 3.26 10.60
C PHE A 48 -19.13 4.12 9.51
N VAL A 49 -17.87 3.81 9.16
CA VAL A 49 -17.17 4.42 8.01
C VAL A 49 -17.60 3.71 6.71
N PRO A 50 -18.14 4.44 5.71
CA PRO A 50 -18.52 3.86 4.42
C PRO A 50 -17.32 3.23 3.70
N ILE A 51 -17.56 2.15 2.95
CA ILE A 51 -16.49 1.38 2.30
C ILE A 51 -15.60 2.22 1.35
N PHE A 52 -16.14 3.29 0.77
CA PHE A 52 -15.41 4.19 -0.13
C PHE A 52 -14.38 5.06 0.61
N ASP A 53 -14.57 5.26 1.91
CA ASP A 53 -13.68 6.03 2.79
C ASP A 53 -12.73 5.13 3.60
N ARG A 54 -12.87 3.80 3.47
CA ARG A 54 -11.98 2.81 4.10
C ARG A 54 -10.67 2.65 3.35
N GLN A 55 -9.67 2.19 4.08
CA GLN A 55 -8.33 1.95 3.60
C GLN A 55 -8.16 0.51 3.11
N PHE A 56 -7.30 0.35 2.10
CA PHE A 56 -7.02 -0.95 1.50
C PHE A 56 -5.52 -1.11 1.23
N LEU A 57 -5.05 -2.35 1.34
CA LEU A 57 -3.65 -2.70 1.15
C LEU A 57 -3.51 -3.81 0.11
N GLY A 58 -2.43 -3.79 -0.66
CA GLY A 58 -2.17 -4.71 -1.78
C GLY A 58 -2.21 -4.03 -3.16
N GLY A 59 -1.42 -4.58 -4.09
CA GLY A 59 -1.24 -4.06 -5.44
C GLY A 59 0.04 -3.23 -5.61
N SER A 60 0.23 -2.64 -6.79
CA SER A 60 1.53 -2.13 -7.24
C SER A 60 2.07 -0.91 -6.45
N TYR A 61 1.22 -0.18 -5.72
CA TYR A 61 1.61 1.02 -4.97
C TYR A 61 1.94 0.76 -3.49
N THR A 62 1.52 -0.39 -2.96
CA THR A 62 1.68 -0.75 -1.54
C THR A 62 2.39 -2.10 -1.42
N LEU A 63 1.68 -3.16 -1.07
CA LEU A 63 2.24 -4.52 -1.01
C LEU A 63 2.25 -5.14 -2.41
N ARG A 64 3.37 -4.98 -3.12
CA ARG A 64 3.53 -5.44 -4.52
C ARG A 64 3.48 -6.96 -4.69
N GLY A 65 3.60 -7.72 -3.62
CA GLY A 65 3.42 -9.18 -3.63
C GLY A 65 1.96 -9.63 -3.68
N TYR A 66 0.99 -8.71 -3.54
CA TYR A 66 -0.43 -9.03 -3.31
C TYR A 66 -1.31 -8.44 -4.41
N GLU A 67 -2.47 -9.03 -4.62
CA GLU A 67 -3.51 -8.46 -5.48
C GLU A 67 -4.02 -7.13 -4.92
N TYR A 68 -4.58 -6.31 -5.81
CA TYR A 68 -5.14 -5.03 -5.44
C TYR A 68 -6.24 -5.22 -4.39
N ARG A 69 -6.08 -4.58 -3.22
CA ARG A 69 -7.01 -4.69 -2.07
C ARG A 69 -7.15 -6.11 -1.52
N GLU A 70 -6.17 -6.99 -1.71
CA GLU A 70 -6.21 -8.34 -1.14
C GLU A 70 -6.02 -8.33 0.38
N VAL A 71 -5.20 -7.43 0.92
CA VAL A 71 -4.86 -7.46 2.34
C VAL A 71 -5.87 -6.68 3.17
N GLY A 72 -6.37 -7.31 4.24
CA GLY A 72 -7.20 -6.63 5.26
C GLY A 72 -8.34 -7.43 5.88
N PRO A 73 -9.19 -6.77 6.69
CA PRO A 73 -10.37 -7.37 7.31
C PRO A 73 -11.34 -7.92 6.26
N ARG A 74 -12.09 -8.95 6.65
CA ARG A 74 -13.08 -9.61 5.81
C ARG A 74 -14.34 -9.90 6.60
N GLU A 75 -15.46 -9.96 5.89
CA GLU A 75 -16.70 -10.51 6.44
C GLU A 75 -16.58 -12.04 6.56
N SER A 76 -17.30 -12.62 7.52
CA SER A 76 -17.27 -14.06 7.84
C SER A 76 -17.50 -15.00 6.64
N GLU A 77 -18.20 -14.55 5.60
CA GLU A 77 -18.49 -15.33 4.38
C GLU A 77 -17.87 -14.72 3.10
N GLY A 78 -17.11 -13.62 3.24
CA GLY A 78 -16.55 -12.86 2.12
C GLY A 78 -15.12 -13.27 1.79
N ARG A 79 -14.82 -13.43 0.49
CA ARG A 79 -13.44 -13.63 0.02
C ARG A 79 -12.66 -12.32 -0.10
N ASP A 80 -13.35 -11.23 -0.40
CA ASP A 80 -12.75 -9.93 -0.66
C ASP A 80 -12.58 -9.13 0.63
N SER A 81 -11.47 -8.37 0.73
CA SER A 81 -11.24 -7.45 1.83
C SER A 81 -12.30 -6.35 1.84
N ILE A 82 -12.86 -6.06 3.02
CA ILE A 82 -13.80 -4.95 3.22
C ILE A 82 -13.10 -3.63 3.57
N GLY A 83 -11.77 -3.62 3.51
CA GLY A 83 -10.94 -2.52 3.95
C GLY A 83 -11.01 -2.33 5.46
N GLY A 84 -10.32 -1.31 5.95
CA GLY A 84 -10.30 -1.00 7.37
C GLY A 84 -10.18 0.49 7.65
N ASN A 85 -10.35 0.82 8.92
CA ASN A 85 -10.35 2.19 9.38
C ASN A 85 -8.97 2.65 9.82
N SER A 86 -8.03 1.74 10.08
CA SER A 86 -6.64 2.05 10.42
C SER A 86 -5.69 1.31 9.49
N TYR A 87 -4.65 2.02 9.05
CA TYR A 87 -3.75 1.57 8.00
C TYR A 87 -2.34 2.06 8.30
N ALA A 88 -1.37 1.17 8.13
CA ALA A 88 0.03 1.53 8.10
C ALA A 88 0.74 0.77 6.99
N PHE A 89 1.63 1.46 6.30
CA PHE A 89 2.43 0.90 5.23
C PHE A 89 3.83 1.50 5.26
N ALA A 90 4.83 0.66 5.03
CA ALA A 90 6.20 1.05 4.86
C ALA A 90 6.83 0.26 3.71
N SER A 91 7.73 0.91 2.98
CA SER A 91 8.49 0.29 1.91
C SER A 91 9.89 0.85 1.86
N ILE A 92 10.85 -0.03 1.62
CA ILE A 92 12.22 0.33 1.32
C ILE A 92 12.56 -0.22 -0.07
N GLU A 93 13.18 0.61 -0.90
CA GLU A 93 13.60 0.25 -2.24
C GLU A 93 15.01 0.76 -2.50
N LEU A 94 15.86 -0.10 -3.04
CA LEU A 94 17.19 0.26 -3.49
C LEU A 94 17.25 0.12 -5.01
N THR A 95 17.53 1.21 -5.71
CA THR A 95 17.69 1.21 -7.16
C THR A 95 19.13 1.48 -7.56
N THR A 96 19.60 0.78 -8.60
CA THR A 96 20.96 0.93 -9.15
C THR A 96 20.90 1.07 -10.67
N PRO A 97 21.72 1.93 -11.30
CA PRO A 97 21.79 1.99 -12.75
C PRO A 97 22.33 0.68 -13.33
N LEU A 98 21.66 0.13 -14.35
CA LEU A 98 22.12 -1.04 -15.10
C LEU A 98 22.59 -0.66 -16.51
N TRP A 99 21.84 0.21 -17.18
CA TRP A 99 22.15 0.80 -18.48
C TRP A 99 21.54 2.20 -18.57
N ASP A 100 21.82 2.91 -19.67
CA ASP A 100 21.16 4.17 -19.98
C ASP A 100 19.63 3.99 -19.90
N ASN A 101 18.98 4.79 -19.06
CA ASN A 101 17.53 4.79 -18.82
C ASN A 101 16.95 3.50 -18.19
N VAL A 102 17.78 2.57 -17.71
CA VAL A 102 17.35 1.33 -17.05
C VAL A 102 18.00 1.23 -15.67
N ARG A 103 17.16 1.17 -14.64
CA ARG A 103 17.60 0.89 -13.27
C ARG A 103 17.02 -0.42 -12.78
N GLY A 104 17.84 -1.22 -12.10
CA GLY A 104 17.40 -2.39 -11.35
C GLY A 104 16.92 -1.94 -9.97
N ALA A 105 15.92 -2.62 -9.42
CA ALA A 105 15.37 -2.37 -8.10
C ALA A 105 15.32 -3.66 -7.28
N ILE A 106 15.62 -3.55 -5.99
CA ILE A 106 15.24 -4.53 -4.98
C ILE A 106 14.40 -3.81 -3.94
N PHE A 107 13.40 -4.48 -3.38
CA PHE A 107 12.52 -3.85 -2.42
C PHE A 107 11.95 -4.82 -1.40
N TYR A 108 11.52 -4.24 -0.28
CA TYR A 108 10.74 -4.88 0.76
C TYR A 108 9.57 -3.97 1.13
N ASP A 109 8.38 -4.54 1.15
CA ASP A 109 7.14 -3.85 1.49
C ASP A 109 6.53 -4.50 2.72
N TRP A 110 5.99 -3.69 3.63
CA TRP A 110 5.36 -4.13 4.86
C TRP A 110 4.15 -3.26 5.14
N GLY A 111 3.08 -3.84 5.67
CA GLY A 111 1.94 -3.07 6.13
C GLY A 111 0.82 -3.90 6.71
N PHE A 112 -0.15 -3.22 7.27
CA PHE A 112 -1.38 -3.82 7.78
C PHE A 112 -2.55 -2.85 7.58
N VAL A 113 -3.75 -3.41 7.66
CA VAL A 113 -4.99 -2.65 7.72
C VAL A 113 -5.94 -3.35 8.69
N ASN A 114 -6.49 -2.57 9.61
CA ASN A 114 -7.32 -3.04 10.72
C ASN A 114 -8.73 -2.44 10.62
N ALA A 115 -9.72 -3.22 11.05
CA ALA A 115 -11.13 -2.85 10.92
C ALA A 115 -11.49 -1.65 11.79
N GLU A 116 -10.93 -1.58 13.00
CA GLU A 116 -11.21 -0.54 13.99
C GLU A 116 -10.42 0.73 13.71
N SER A 117 -11.02 1.87 14.07
CA SER A 117 -10.41 3.19 13.99
C SER A 117 -9.36 3.36 15.08
N TRP A 118 -8.22 3.97 14.74
CA TRP A 118 -7.07 4.16 15.63
C TRP A 118 -6.42 2.87 16.17
N ASP A 119 -6.74 1.72 15.59
CA ASP A 119 -6.11 0.44 15.87
C ASP A 119 -4.86 0.24 14.99
N PHE A 120 -3.70 0.51 15.60
CA PHE A 120 -2.40 0.32 14.96
C PHE A 120 -1.65 -0.93 15.45
N ASP A 121 -2.36 -1.96 15.92
CA ASP A 121 -1.75 -3.25 16.24
C ASP A 121 -1.28 -3.96 14.95
N PRO A 122 0.03 -4.23 14.79
CA PRO A 122 0.55 -4.93 13.62
C PRO A 122 0.35 -6.44 13.66
N ALA A 123 -0.41 -7.03 14.59
CA ALA A 123 -0.56 -8.48 14.77
C ALA A 123 -0.88 -9.25 13.48
N LYS A 124 -1.65 -8.65 12.57
CA LYS A 124 -2.04 -9.21 11.27
C LYS A 124 -1.40 -8.45 10.10
N TYR A 125 -0.10 -8.16 10.20
CA TYR A 125 0.66 -7.57 9.10
C TYR A 125 0.89 -8.54 7.95
N ASN A 126 1.19 -7.95 6.80
CA ASN A 126 1.63 -8.62 5.60
C ASN A 126 2.90 -7.95 5.09
N ASP A 127 3.77 -8.74 4.49
CA ASP A 127 4.99 -8.25 3.87
C ASP A 127 5.36 -9.05 2.63
N ASN A 128 6.20 -8.46 1.80
CA ASN A 128 6.77 -9.08 0.61
C ASN A 128 8.17 -8.52 0.34
N TYR A 129 8.96 -9.27 -0.42
CA TYR A 129 10.14 -8.75 -1.09
C TYR A 129 10.01 -8.93 -2.59
N GLY A 130 10.78 -8.18 -3.36
CA GLY A 130 10.77 -8.33 -4.80
C GLY A 130 11.92 -7.66 -5.51
N PHE A 131 11.94 -7.91 -6.81
CA PHE A 131 12.87 -7.32 -7.76
C PHE A 131 12.08 -6.52 -8.79
N GLY A 132 12.70 -5.48 -9.32
CA GLY A 132 12.06 -4.66 -10.34
C GLY A 132 13.02 -4.04 -11.33
N LEU A 133 12.43 -3.51 -12.40
CA LEU A 133 13.07 -2.67 -13.38
C LEU A 133 12.35 -1.32 -13.41
N ARG A 134 13.12 -0.25 -13.48
CA ARG A 134 12.65 1.12 -13.71
C ARG A 134 13.17 1.54 -15.07
N LEU A 135 12.25 1.66 -16.04
CA LEU A 135 12.56 1.97 -17.43
C LEU A 135 12.10 3.39 -17.71
N GLN A 136 13.04 4.26 -18.07
CA GLN A 136 12.72 5.61 -18.53
C GLN A 136 12.56 5.58 -20.06
N LEU A 137 11.33 5.36 -20.52
CA LEU A 137 11.02 5.32 -21.95
C LEU A 137 10.78 6.75 -22.49
N PRO A 138 10.91 6.97 -23.81
CA PRO A 138 10.49 8.21 -24.42
C PRO A 138 9.00 8.47 -24.15
N GLY A 139 8.69 9.55 -23.44
CA GLY A 139 7.33 10.00 -23.16
C GLY A 139 6.73 9.54 -21.81
N PHE A 140 7.21 8.45 -21.21
CA PHE A 140 6.72 8.02 -19.89
C PHE A 140 7.68 7.03 -19.20
N PRO A 141 7.72 7.02 -17.85
CA PRO A 141 8.39 5.96 -17.10
C PRO A 141 7.52 4.70 -16.97
N LEU A 142 8.16 3.53 -16.95
CA LEU A 142 7.55 2.23 -16.72
C LEU A 142 8.26 1.51 -15.58
N GLN A 143 7.50 0.97 -14.63
CA GLN A 143 8.00 0.12 -13.56
C GLN A 143 7.48 -1.29 -13.77
N LEU A 144 8.37 -2.27 -13.70
CA LEU A 144 8.06 -3.69 -13.75
C LEU A 144 8.53 -4.30 -12.45
N ASP A 145 7.66 -4.95 -11.70
CA ASP A 145 7.96 -5.53 -10.40
C ASP A 145 7.54 -6.99 -10.36
N TYR A 146 8.38 -7.83 -9.75
CA TYR A 146 8.08 -9.23 -9.46
C TYR A 146 8.36 -9.49 -7.99
N ALA A 147 7.33 -9.84 -7.23
CA ALA A 147 7.35 -9.86 -5.77
C ALA A 147 6.76 -11.15 -5.21
N TRP A 148 7.26 -11.55 -4.03
CA TRP A 148 6.83 -12.73 -3.29
C TRP A 148 6.32 -12.32 -1.91
N PRO A 149 5.06 -12.64 -1.58
CA PRO A 149 4.57 -12.60 -0.20
C PRO A 149 5.47 -13.40 0.74
N ILE A 150 5.76 -12.85 1.92
CA ILE A 150 6.47 -13.55 3.00
C ILE A 150 5.44 -13.96 4.07
N SER A 151 4.72 -12.99 4.64
CA SER A 151 3.69 -13.22 5.66
C SER A 151 2.29 -13.04 5.08
N TYR A 152 1.53 -14.13 4.96
CA TYR A 152 0.16 -14.14 4.44
C TYR A 152 -0.78 -14.93 5.37
N HIS A 153 -2.05 -14.54 5.38
CA HIS A 153 -3.09 -15.09 6.26
C HIS A 153 -4.04 -15.98 5.46
N GLU A 154 -3.83 -17.30 5.51
CA GLU A 154 -4.69 -18.27 4.80
C GLU A 154 -6.14 -18.23 5.29
N ASP A 155 -6.37 -17.87 6.56
CA ASP A 155 -7.70 -17.62 7.14
C ASP A 155 -8.42 -16.44 6.47
N ARG A 156 -7.66 -15.57 5.79
CA ARG A 156 -8.16 -14.48 4.95
C ARG A 156 -8.14 -14.83 3.45
N GLY A 157 -7.83 -16.07 3.08
CA GLY A 157 -7.74 -16.48 1.66
C GLY A 157 -6.58 -15.81 0.90
N GLU A 158 -5.63 -15.22 1.61
CA GLU A 158 -4.41 -14.65 1.03
C GLU A 158 -3.46 -15.78 0.61
N THR A 159 -2.71 -15.59 -0.46
CA THR A 159 -1.83 -16.65 -1.00
C THR A 159 -0.36 -16.24 -1.06
N GLY A 160 0.54 -17.17 -0.78
CA GLY A 160 1.98 -16.99 -0.96
C GLY A 160 2.48 -16.99 -2.42
N LYS A 161 1.60 -16.81 -3.40
CA LYS A 161 1.96 -16.92 -4.81
C LYS A 161 2.68 -15.63 -5.27
N PRO A 162 3.80 -15.75 -6.00
CA PRO A 162 4.46 -14.56 -6.53
C PRO A 162 3.58 -13.81 -7.52
N ARG A 163 3.76 -12.49 -7.56
CA ARG A 163 3.00 -11.58 -8.39
C ARG A 163 3.91 -10.74 -9.27
N PHE A 164 3.46 -10.56 -10.50
CA PHE A 164 4.01 -9.58 -11.43
C PHE A 164 3.10 -8.37 -11.46
N ASN A 165 3.70 -7.19 -11.38
CA ASN A 165 3.05 -5.89 -11.43
C ASN A 165 3.73 -5.01 -12.46
N PHE A 166 2.96 -4.14 -13.10
CA PHE A 166 3.51 -3.07 -13.91
C PHE A 166 2.79 -1.76 -13.59
N LEU A 167 3.53 -0.66 -13.63
CA LEU A 167 3.01 0.67 -13.35
C LEU A 167 3.55 1.64 -14.38
N MET A 168 2.64 2.39 -14.99
CA MET A 168 2.95 3.40 -16.00
C MET A 168 2.72 4.79 -15.41
N GLY A 169 3.71 5.67 -15.58
CA GLY A 169 3.64 7.04 -15.05
C GLY A 169 4.48 7.24 -13.79
N HIS A 170 4.56 8.50 -13.35
CA HIS A 170 5.35 8.87 -12.20
C HIS A 170 4.65 8.44 -10.91
N THR A 171 5.40 7.81 -10.02
CA THR A 171 4.97 7.66 -8.62
C THR A 171 5.41 8.93 -7.89
N TYR A 172 4.44 9.74 -7.46
CA TYR A 172 4.68 11.00 -6.73
C TYR A 172 4.94 10.76 -5.25
#